data_AF-A0A7W9T2X9-F1
#
_entry.id   AF-A0A7W9T2X9-F1
#
_cell.length_a   1.000
_cell.length_b   1.000
_cell.length_c   1.000
_cell.angle_alpha   90.00
_cell.angle_beta   90.00
_cell.angle_gamma   90.00
#
_symmetry.space_group_name_H-M   'P 1'
#
loop_
_entity.id
_entity.type
_entity.pdbx_description
1 polymer ?
#
loop_
_entity_poly.entity_id
_entity_poly.type
_entity_poly.pdbx_seq_one_letter_code
_entity_poly.pdbx_strand_id
1 'polypeptide(L)' 'MLHPQSGNAFDSLAEAYLTSGNKELAKANYKKSVELNPKNTNAVEVLKTL' A
#
# COMPACT_ATOMS: atom_id res chain seq x y z
N MET A 1 7.73 12.92 -17.26
CA MET A 1 7.60 11.46 -17.20
C MET A 1 6.99 11.11 -15.85
N LEU A 2 5.67 10.89 -15.79
CA LEU A 2 5.02 10.34 -14.60
C LEU A 2 5.27 8.84 -14.61
N HIS A 3 6.24 8.36 -13.83
CA HIS A 3 6.59 6.95 -13.77
C HIS A 3 5.44 6.18 -13.09
N PRO A 4 4.70 5.30 -13.79
CA PRO A 4 3.62 4.52 -13.19
C PRO A 4 4.14 3.28 -12.44
N GLN A 5 5.33 3.35 -11.82
CA GLN A 5 5.82 2.33 -10.89
C GLN A 5 5.06 2.45 -9.56
N SER A 6 3.74 2.31 -9.63
CA SER A 6 2.76 2.94 -8.76
C SER A 6 2.63 2.28 -7.39
N GLY A 7 3.70 1.67 -6.87
CA GLY A 7 3.75 1.20 -5.49
C GLY A 7 3.30 2.30 -4.54
N ASN A 8 3.80 3.53 -4.73
CA ASN A 8 3.42 4.69 -3.92
C ASN A 8 1.93 5.06 -4.04
N ALA A 9 1.30 4.87 -5.21
CA ALA A 9 -0.13 5.17 -5.36
C ALA A 9 -1.00 4.12 -4.64
N PHE A 10 -0.61 2.84 -4.73
CA PHE A 10 -1.27 1.78 -3.97
C PHE A 10 -1.03 1.93 -2.48
N ASP A 11 0.13 2.43 -2.07
CA ASP A 11 0.44 2.76 -0.66
C ASP A 11 -0.49 3.84 -0.12
N SER A 12 -0.60 4.99 -0.80
CA SER A 12 -1.48 6.07 -0.39
C SER A 12 -2.96 5.67 -0.40
N LEU A 13 -3.38 4.84 -1.36
CA LEU A 13 -4.73 4.30 -1.39
C LEU A 13 -4.97 3.33 -0.22
N ALA A 14 -3.98 2.51 0.13
CA ALA A 14 -4.06 1.62 1.28
C ALA A 14 -4.16 2.39 2.60
N GLU A 15 -3.40 3.47 2.76
CA GLU A 15 -3.47 4.38 3.91
C GLU A 15 -4.85 5.03 4.04
N ALA A 16 -5.45 5.47 2.93
CA ALA A 16 -6.79 6.01 2.91
C ALA A 16 -7.84 4.97 3.34
N TYR A 17 -7.74 3.74 2.83
CA TYR A 17 -8.62 2.65 3.24
C TYR A 17 -8.45 2.30 4.71
N LEU A 18 -7.22 2.25 5.21
CA LEU A 18 -6.94 1.96 6.61
C LEU A 18 -7.54 3.03 7.53
N THR A 19 -7.38 4.30 7.16
CA THR A 19 -7.97 5.44 7.88
C THR A 19 -9.50 5.40 7.86
N SER A 20 -10.10 4.92 6.76
CA SER A 20 -11.55 4.72 6.65
C SER A 20 -12.07 3.47 7.40
N GLY A 21 -11.18 2.71 8.06
CA GLY A 21 -11.53 1.47 8.78
C GLY A 21 -11.66 0.23 7.88
N ASN A 22 -11.48 0.37 6.56
CA ASN A 22 -11.56 -0.73 5.61
C ASN A 22 -10.24 -1.50 5.51
N LYS A 23 -9.98 -2.33 6.53
CA LYS A 23 -8.71 -3.09 6.65
C LYS A 23 -8.48 -4.08 5.51
N GLU A 24 -9.53 -4.68 4.94
CA GLU A 24 -9.38 -5.64 3.84
C GLU A 24 -8.86 -4.97 2.57
N LEU A 25 -9.46 -3.83 2.19
CA LEU A 25 -8.98 -3.06 1.05
C LEU A 25 -7.60 -2.44 1.32
N ALA A 26 -7.33 -1.99 2.54
CA ALA A 26 -5.99 -1.54 2.91
C ALA A 26 -4.95 -2.64 2.68
N LYS A 27 -5.19 -3.85 3.20
CA LYS A 27 -4.28 -5.00 3.06
C LYS A 27 -4.05 -5.38 1.60
N ALA A 28 -5.10 -5.38 0.77
CA ALA A 28 -4.98 -5.67 -0.66
C ALA A 28 -4.10 -4.65 -1.39
N ASN A 29 -4.29 -3.35 -1.09
CA ASN A 29 -3.52 -2.28 -1.73
C ASN A 29 -2.06 -2.23 -1.22
N TYR A 30 -1.80 -2.43 0.07
CA TYR A 30 -0.42 -2.54 0.56
C TYR A 30 0.32 -3.73 -0.05
N LYS A 31 -0.33 -4.89 -0.20
CA LYS A 31 0.28 -6.04 -0.92
C LYS A 31 0.64 -5.65 -2.35
N LYS A 32 -0.26 -4.97 -3.06
CA LYS A 32 0.00 -4.52 -4.43
C LYS A 32 1.14 -3.49 -4.50
N SER A 33 1.22 -2.61 -3.49
CA SER A 33 2.30 -1.66 -3.32
C SER A 33 3.67 -2.36 -3.23
N VAL A 34 3.77 -3.40 -2.40
CA VAL A 34 5.00 -4.19 -2.22
C VAL A 34 5.33 -5.02 -3.46
N GLU A 35 4.34 -5.60 -4.16
CA GLU A 35 4.57 -6.32 -5.42
C GLU A 35 5.22 -5.42 -6.49
N LEU A 36 4.76 -4.17 -6.60
CA LEU A 36 5.22 -3.21 -7.61
C LEU A 36 6.47 -2.45 -7.19
N ASN A 37 6.64 -2.23 -5.89
CA ASN A 37 7.81 -1.62 -5.29
C ASN A 37 8.21 -2.38 -4.01
N PRO A 38 9.01 -3.45 -4.12
CA PRO A 38 9.48 -4.21 -2.96
C PRO A 38 10.31 -3.39 -1.96
N LYS A 39 10.76 -2.20 -2.36
CA LYS A 39 11.47 -1.25 -1.48
C LYS A 39 10.52 -0.37 -0.66
N ASN A 40 9.19 -0.51 -0.82
CA ASN A 40 8.23 0.19 0.01
C ASN A 40 8.18 -0.45 1.41
N THR A 41 9.12 -0.02 2.26
CA THR A 41 9.22 -0.49 3.65
C THR A 41 8.00 -0.08 4.48
N ASN A 42 7.36 1.07 4.18
CA ASN A 42 6.12 1.50 4.85
C ASN A 42 5.02 0.45 4.68
N ALA A 43 4.73 0.07 3.43
CA ALA A 43 3.72 -0.94 3.12
C ALA A 43 4.00 -2.29 3.81
N VAL A 44 5.28 -2.71 3.87
CA VAL A 44 5.69 -3.95 4.56
C VAL A 44 5.46 -3.85 6.06
N GLU A 45 5.81 -2.74 6.71
CA GLU A 45 5.60 -2.58 8.15
C GLU A 45 4.11 -2.51 8.50
N VAL A 46 3.29 -1.77 7.73
CA VAL A 46 1.85 -1.71 7.99
C VAL A 46 1.20 -3.08 7.83
N LEU A 47 1.58 -3.87 6.81
CA LEU A 47 1.08 -5.24 6.63
C LEU A 47 1.33 -6.17 7.82
N LYS A 48 2.38 -5.93 8.64
CA LYS A 48 2.63 -6.71 9.86
C LYS A 48 1.68 -6.36 11.00
N THR A 49 1.05 -5.19 10.94
CA THR A 49 0.13 -4.67 11.97
C THR A 49 -1.35 -4.91 11.63
N LEU A 50 -1.67 -5.35 10.40
CA LEU A 50 -3.01 -5.63 9.88
C LEU A 50 -3.43 -7.11 9.97
#